data_AF-A0A0C6FX55-F1
#
_entry.id   AF-A0A0C6FX55-F1
#
_cell.length_a   1.000
_cell.length_b   1.000
_cell.length_c   1.000
_cell.angle_alpha   90.00
_cell.angle_beta   90.00
_cell.angle_gamma   90.00
#
_symmetry.space_group_name_H-M   'P 1'
#
loop_
_entity.id
_entity.type
_entity.pdbx_description
1 polymer ?
#
loop_
_entity_poly.entity_id
_entity_poly.type
_entity_poly.pdbx_seq_one_letter_code
_entity_poly.pdbx_strand_id
1 'polypeptide(L)'
;MSTASGALPGTAPATSGGGRFVALVPLAAALAAVALAAAAGVTQRGLDAAGFGQWAYGFFADRYPLFFSAVAYGAARVALLPVAAPGWRGWLGALLGLALVLGLSLHPTYGGLVLRAGFSVGGVAFLSGQTMTVSHILGAAVAAIVLGSALAVAALVARGLPRRGTRLRALGRGALRVLTLAWALWLLASARDLGLSGFPRLPLGGQAPLALGLVLAAFLPHAALSVLAPGSAGTRRSVETTPGRR
;
A
#
# COMPACT_ATOMS: atom_id res chain seq x y z
N MET A 1 -34.59 52.59 -20.20
CA MET A 1 -33.47 52.15 -21.06
C MET A 1 -32.38 51.62 -20.12
N SER A 2 -32.46 50.39 -19.59
CA SER A 2 -32.02 49.10 -20.17
C SER A 2 -30.78 49.18 -21.08
N THR A 3 -29.62 48.80 -20.53
CA THR A 3 -28.54 48.02 -21.17
C THR A 3 -27.73 47.41 -20.01
N ALA A 4 -27.78 46.11 -19.76
CA ALA A 4 -27.23 44.96 -20.50
C ALA A 4 -26.11 44.34 -19.63
N SER A 5 -26.55 43.31 -18.90
CA SER A 5 -25.75 42.40 -18.08
C SER A 5 -24.74 41.65 -18.97
N GLY A 6 -23.44 41.87 -18.74
CA GLY A 6 -22.37 41.07 -19.31
C GLY A 6 -22.01 39.91 -18.37
N ALA A 7 -22.81 38.84 -18.40
CA ALA A 7 -22.47 37.60 -17.73
C ALA A 7 -21.35 36.89 -18.50
N LEU A 8 -20.15 36.84 -17.93
CA LEU A 8 -19.06 36.01 -18.45
C LEU A 8 -19.42 34.52 -18.30
N PRO A 9 -19.15 33.69 -19.31
CA PRO A 9 -19.47 32.26 -19.30
C PRO A 9 -18.73 31.53 -18.19
N GLY A 10 -19.50 30.82 -17.37
CA GLY A 10 -18.99 29.95 -16.31
C GLY A 10 -18.02 28.92 -16.88
N THR A 11 -16.78 28.96 -16.43
CA THR A 11 -15.84 27.87 -16.58
C THR A 11 -16.42 26.65 -15.88
N ALA A 12 -16.84 25.64 -16.66
CA ALA A 12 -17.31 24.37 -16.15
C ALA A 12 -16.29 23.79 -15.14
N PRO A 13 -16.74 23.25 -14.00
CA PRO A 13 -15.84 22.63 -13.04
C PRO A 13 -15.11 21.46 -13.70
N ALA A 14 -13.80 21.60 -13.88
CA ALA A 14 -12.93 20.53 -14.34
C ALA A 14 -13.15 19.28 -13.49
N THR A 15 -13.39 18.18 -14.19
CA THR A 15 -13.81 16.89 -13.64
C THR A 15 -12.82 16.39 -12.58
N SER A 16 -13.33 16.18 -11.36
CA SER A 16 -12.61 15.62 -10.21
C SER A 16 -12.22 14.13 -10.36
N GLY A 17 -12.32 13.58 -11.58
CA GLY A 17 -12.15 12.16 -11.88
C GLY A 17 -10.70 11.68 -11.87
N GLY A 18 -9.74 12.50 -12.32
CA GLY A 18 -8.34 12.10 -12.44
C GLY A 18 -7.70 11.67 -11.11
N GLY A 19 -8.06 12.33 -10.01
CA GLY A 19 -7.55 12.00 -8.67
C GLY A 19 -8.00 10.64 -8.14
N ARG A 20 -9.16 10.12 -8.61
CA ARG A 20 -9.69 8.81 -8.19
C ARG A 20 -8.97 7.64 -8.86
N PHE A 21 -8.58 7.80 -10.12
CA PHE A 21 -7.81 6.77 -10.84
C PHE A 21 -6.39 6.60 -10.29
N VAL A 22 -5.74 7.69 -9.89
CA VAL A 22 -4.41 7.63 -9.26
C VAL A 22 -4.43 6.82 -7.96
N ALA A 23 -5.55 6.81 -7.23
CA ALA A 23 -5.69 6.01 -6.01
C ALA A 23 -5.70 4.49 -6.25
N LEU A 24 -5.99 4.04 -7.47
CA LEU A 24 -6.00 2.62 -7.86
C LEU A 24 -4.64 2.14 -8.38
N VAL A 25 -3.71 3.03 -8.73
CA VAL A 25 -2.39 2.67 -9.26
C VAL A 25 -1.64 1.67 -8.37
N PRO A 26 -1.63 1.79 -7.02
CA PRO A 26 -0.98 0.80 -6.17
C PRO A 26 -1.60 -0.60 -6.24
N LEU A 27 -2.93 -0.67 -6.34
CA LEU A 27 -3.64 -1.94 -6.53
C LEU A 27 -3.29 -2.54 -7.90
N ALA A 28 -3.28 -1.72 -8.95
CA ALA A 28 -2.85 -2.14 -10.27
C ALA A 28 -1.40 -2.64 -10.28
N ALA A 29 -0.49 -1.99 -9.55
CA ALA A 29 0.91 -2.43 -9.43
C ALA A 29 1.02 -3.80 -8.72
N ALA A 30 0.24 -4.04 -7.68
CA ALA A 30 0.20 -5.33 -6.99
C ALA A 30 -0.31 -6.46 -7.91
N LEU A 31 -1.38 -6.19 -8.67
CA LEU A 31 -1.93 -7.15 -9.65
C LEU A 31 -0.97 -7.37 -10.82
N ALA A 32 -0.34 -6.31 -11.31
CA ALA A 32 0.66 -6.39 -12.37
C ALA A 32 1.86 -7.25 -11.95
N ALA A 33 2.30 -7.15 -10.70
CA ALA A 33 3.39 -8.01 -10.19
C ALA A 33 3.02 -9.50 -10.29
N VAL A 34 1.77 -9.88 -9.95
CA VAL A 34 1.29 -11.26 -10.09
C VAL A 34 1.15 -11.65 -11.56
N ALA A 35 0.58 -10.78 -12.39
CA ALA A 35 0.39 -11.04 -13.82
C ALA A 35 1.73 -11.22 -14.55
N LEU A 36 2.73 -10.40 -14.22
CA LEU A 36 4.09 -10.54 -14.74
C LEU A 36 4.75 -11.82 -14.25
N ALA A 37 4.60 -12.17 -12.97
CA ALA A 37 5.12 -13.43 -12.44
C ALA A 37 4.49 -14.66 -13.14
N ALA A 38 3.19 -14.60 -13.44
CA ALA A 38 2.48 -15.63 -14.17
C ALA A 38 2.92 -15.70 -15.64
N ALA A 39 2.98 -14.56 -16.33
CA ALA A 39 3.35 -14.47 -17.75
C ALA A 39 4.81 -14.87 -18.00
N ALA A 40 5.72 -14.50 -17.09
CA ALA A 40 7.13 -14.87 -17.16
C ALA A 40 7.41 -16.29 -16.64
N GLY A 41 6.39 -17.02 -16.17
CA GLY A 41 6.57 -18.36 -15.63
C GLY A 41 7.55 -18.40 -14.45
N VAL A 42 7.52 -17.38 -13.59
CA VAL A 42 8.51 -17.22 -12.51
C VAL A 42 8.44 -18.43 -11.58
N THR A 43 9.61 -19.03 -11.36
CA THR A 43 9.83 -20.10 -10.39
C THR A 43 10.98 -19.73 -9.48
N GLN A 44 11.01 -20.33 -8.29
CA GLN A 44 12.10 -20.20 -7.34
C GLN A 44 13.44 -20.61 -7.98
N ARG A 45 13.46 -21.69 -8.77
CA ARG A 45 14.66 -22.14 -9.51
C ARG A 45 15.12 -21.11 -10.54
N GLY A 46 14.19 -20.49 -11.26
CA GLY A 46 14.52 -19.43 -12.23
C GLY A 46 15.08 -18.18 -11.56
N LEU A 47 14.50 -17.77 -10.43
CA LEU A 47 15.00 -16.64 -9.64
C LEU A 47 16.40 -16.91 -9.09
N ASP A 48 16.65 -18.13 -8.63
CA ASP A 48 17.96 -18.53 -8.14
C ASP A 48 19.03 -18.52 -9.24
N ALA A 49 18.71 -19.11 -10.40
CA ALA A 49 19.60 -19.09 -11.57
C ALA A 49 19.92 -17.66 -12.05
N ALA A 50 19.00 -16.71 -11.84
CA ALA A 50 19.20 -15.30 -12.14
C ALA A 50 19.97 -14.53 -11.05
N GLY A 51 20.51 -15.22 -10.03
CA GLY A 51 21.27 -14.61 -8.94
C GLY A 51 20.40 -13.98 -7.85
N PHE A 52 19.08 -14.16 -7.90
CA PHE A 52 18.17 -13.66 -6.88
C PHE A 52 17.96 -14.65 -5.72
N GLY A 53 18.80 -15.69 -5.64
CA GLY A 53 18.77 -16.74 -4.63
C GLY A 53 18.60 -16.19 -3.21
N GLN A 54 19.43 -15.29 -2.72
CA GLN A 54 19.30 -14.75 -1.35
C GLN A 54 17.97 -14.01 -1.03
N TRP A 55 17.22 -13.60 -2.05
CA TRP A 55 15.90 -12.98 -1.90
C TRP A 55 14.73 -13.94 -2.19
N ALA A 56 14.99 -15.03 -2.93
CA ALA A 56 14.02 -16.05 -3.35
C ALA A 56 14.15 -17.40 -2.59
N TYR A 57 15.34 -17.74 -2.11
CA TYR A 57 15.66 -18.76 -1.11
C TYR A 57 15.42 -18.16 0.26
N GLY A 58 14.15 -18.13 0.64
CA GLY A 58 13.77 -17.96 2.01
C GLY A 58 12.63 -18.92 2.29
N PHE A 59 12.66 -19.52 3.49
CA PHE A 59 11.45 -20.01 4.16
C PHE A 59 10.23 -19.11 3.87
N PHE A 60 10.46 -17.81 3.77
CA PHE A 60 9.48 -16.77 3.51
C PHE A 60 8.95 -16.68 2.07
N ALA A 61 9.76 -16.91 1.04
CA ALA A 61 9.26 -16.94 -0.34
C ALA A 61 8.39 -18.18 -0.58
N ASP A 62 8.77 -19.30 0.04
CA ASP A 62 7.96 -20.52 0.03
C ASP A 62 6.69 -20.33 0.91
N ARG A 63 6.82 -19.83 2.14
CA ARG A 63 5.69 -19.70 3.08
C ARG A 63 4.71 -18.57 2.72
N TYR A 64 5.21 -17.46 2.19
CA TYR A 64 4.43 -16.24 1.89
C TYR A 64 4.61 -15.82 0.43
N PRO A 65 4.18 -16.65 -0.53
CA PRO A 65 4.46 -16.46 -1.95
C PRO A 65 4.00 -15.10 -2.47
N LEU A 66 2.84 -14.60 -2.04
CA LEU A 66 2.27 -13.36 -2.57
C LEU A 66 2.82 -12.09 -1.93
N PHE A 67 3.79 -12.16 -1.01
CA PHE A 67 4.32 -10.98 -0.34
C PHE A 67 4.96 -9.96 -1.32
N PHE A 68 5.51 -10.40 -2.44
CA PHE A 68 6.04 -9.50 -3.48
C PHE A 68 4.98 -8.50 -3.99
N SER A 69 3.70 -8.89 -4.02
CA SER A 69 2.60 -7.98 -4.40
C SER A 69 2.40 -6.87 -3.37
N ALA A 70 2.66 -7.13 -2.09
CA ALA A 70 2.63 -6.13 -1.03
C ALA A 70 3.79 -5.14 -1.15
N VAL A 71 4.97 -5.64 -1.57
CA VAL A 71 6.12 -4.78 -1.89
C VAL A 71 5.81 -3.87 -3.07
N ALA A 72 5.27 -4.42 -4.16
CA ALA A 72 4.85 -3.64 -5.34
C ALA A 72 3.77 -2.60 -4.97
N TYR A 73 2.79 -2.98 -4.16
CA TYR A 73 1.76 -2.09 -3.64
C TYR A 73 2.38 -0.93 -2.85
N GLY A 74 3.22 -1.24 -1.87
CA GLY A 74 3.89 -0.26 -1.01
C GLY A 74 4.80 0.68 -1.82
N ALA A 75 5.59 0.14 -2.74
CA ALA A 75 6.48 0.90 -3.60
C ALA A 75 5.71 1.88 -4.51
N ALA A 76 4.62 1.43 -5.12
CA ALA A 76 3.76 2.30 -5.92
C ALA A 76 3.12 3.42 -5.06
N ARG A 77 2.70 3.13 -3.82
CA ARG A 77 2.15 4.17 -2.91
C ARG A 77 3.13 5.30 -2.65
N VAL A 78 4.39 4.98 -2.40
CA VAL A 78 5.43 5.98 -2.10
C VAL A 78 5.93 6.68 -3.36
N ALA A 79 6.02 5.96 -4.49
CA ALA A 79 6.41 6.54 -5.78
C ALA A 79 5.42 7.62 -6.28
N LEU A 80 4.14 7.54 -5.86
CA LEU A 80 3.12 8.54 -6.18
C LEU A 80 3.12 9.76 -5.24
N LEU A 81 3.99 9.83 -4.24
CA LEU A 81 4.08 10.98 -3.35
C LEU A 81 4.37 12.32 -4.05
N PRO A 82 5.21 12.40 -5.11
CA PRO A 82 5.45 13.65 -5.83
C PRO A 82 4.20 14.17 -6.54
N VAL A 83 3.29 13.28 -6.95
CA VAL A 83 2.00 13.67 -7.55
C VAL A 83 1.08 14.29 -6.49
N ALA A 84 1.08 13.74 -5.28
CA ALA A 84 0.22 14.20 -4.19
C ALA A 84 0.78 15.41 -3.41
N ALA A 85 2.10 15.60 -3.43
CA ALA A 85 2.80 16.72 -2.81
C ALA A 85 3.91 17.20 -3.76
N PRO A 86 3.55 18.00 -4.80
CA PRO A 86 4.52 18.49 -5.77
C PRO A 86 5.66 19.28 -5.11
N GLY A 87 6.89 19.05 -5.57
CA GLY A 87 8.10 19.71 -5.08
C GLY A 87 9.12 18.75 -4.46
N TRP A 88 10.24 19.31 -3.97
CA TRP A 88 11.38 18.53 -3.48
C TRP A 88 11.02 17.60 -2.32
N ARG A 89 10.07 17.99 -1.46
CA ARG A 89 9.62 17.16 -0.33
C ARG A 89 8.88 15.91 -0.78
N GLY A 90 8.06 16.01 -1.83
CA GLY A 90 7.37 14.86 -2.43
C GLY A 90 8.36 13.83 -2.97
N TRP A 91 9.39 14.30 -3.68
CA TRP A 91 10.50 13.46 -4.16
C TRP A 91 11.32 12.85 -3.03
N LEU A 92 11.68 13.64 -2.00
CA LEU A 92 12.40 13.12 -0.85
C LEU A 92 11.59 12.03 -0.13
N GLY A 93 10.29 12.26 0.09
CA GLY A 93 9.41 11.26 0.67
C GLY A 93 9.27 10.01 -0.20
N ALA A 94 9.25 10.16 -1.53
CA ALA A 94 9.21 9.02 -2.46
C ALA A 94 10.49 8.19 -2.40
N LEU A 95 11.66 8.84 -2.47
CA LEU A 95 12.97 8.16 -2.41
C LEU A 95 13.18 7.48 -1.06
N LEU A 96 12.92 8.19 0.04
CA LEU A 96 12.99 7.61 1.38
C LEU A 96 12.00 6.46 1.53
N GLY A 97 10.77 6.64 1.05
CA GLY A 97 9.73 5.63 1.11
C GLY A 97 10.10 4.37 0.31
N LEU A 98 10.66 4.54 -0.89
CA LEU A 98 11.15 3.41 -1.69
C LEU A 98 12.29 2.70 -0.96
N ALA A 99 13.26 3.45 -0.44
CA ALA A 99 14.37 2.89 0.33
C ALA A 99 13.88 2.11 1.56
N LEU A 100 12.90 2.63 2.31
CA LEU A 100 12.32 1.96 3.47
C LEU A 100 11.47 0.74 3.07
N VAL A 101 10.59 0.86 2.08
CA VAL A 101 9.73 -0.27 1.66
C VAL A 101 10.59 -1.41 1.10
N LEU A 102 11.51 -1.10 0.19
CA LEU A 102 12.39 -2.10 -0.40
C LEU A 102 13.39 -2.62 0.64
N GLY A 103 14.02 -1.75 1.41
CA GLY A 103 14.98 -2.13 2.44
C GLY A 103 14.38 -3.01 3.53
N LEU A 104 13.18 -2.67 4.04
CA LEU A 104 12.54 -3.47 5.09
C LEU A 104 11.90 -4.76 4.56
N SER A 105 11.55 -4.83 3.27
CA SER A 105 10.86 -6.00 2.69
C SER A 105 11.80 -6.96 1.96
N LEU A 106 12.90 -6.45 1.39
CA LEU A 106 13.85 -7.19 0.55
C LEU A 106 15.24 -7.30 1.18
N HIS A 107 15.40 -7.02 2.47
CA HIS A 107 16.69 -7.24 3.13
C HIS A 107 17.08 -8.73 2.98
N PRO A 108 18.30 -9.05 2.53
CA PRO A 108 18.73 -10.40 2.10
C PRO A 108 18.83 -11.45 3.21
N THR A 109 18.24 -11.21 4.38
CA THR A 109 18.09 -12.22 5.44
C THR A 109 16.60 -12.49 5.68
N TYR A 110 16.14 -13.64 5.21
CA TYR A 110 14.86 -14.23 5.61
C TYR A 110 13.61 -13.35 5.34
N GLY A 111 13.47 -12.82 4.12
CA GLY A 111 12.23 -12.12 3.72
C GLY A 111 12.04 -10.71 4.30
N GLY A 112 13.13 -10.08 4.75
CA GLY A 112 13.11 -8.73 5.29
C GLY A 112 12.59 -8.60 6.71
N LEU A 113 12.73 -7.39 7.28
CA LEU A 113 12.23 -7.07 8.62
C LEU A 113 10.71 -7.24 8.73
N VAL A 114 9.96 -6.95 7.66
CA VAL A 114 8.49 -7.06 7.66
C VAL A 114 8.05 -8.50 7.94
N LEU A 115 8.56 -9.46 7.18
CA LEU A 115 8.18 -10.86 7.37
C LEU A 115 8.82 -11.47 8.62
N ARG A 116 10.07 -11.13 8.94
CA ARG A 116 10.70 -11.57 10.20
C ARG A 116 9.90 -11.13 11.42
N ALA A 117 9.52 -9.85 11.50
CA ALA A 117 8.78 -9.35 12.65
C ALA A 117 7.42 -10.06 12.80
N GLY A 118 6.70 -10.23 11.68
CA GLY A 118 5.42 -10.95 11.69
C GLY A 118 5.58 -12.41 12.08
N PHE A 119 6.54 -13.13 11.51
CA PHE A 119 6.78 -14.54 11.82
C PHE A 119 7.29 -14.76 13.24
N SER A 120 8.22 -13.92 13.73
CA SER A 120 8.70 -14.02 15.10
C SER A 120 7.58 -13.81 16.12
N VAL A 121 6.75 -12.78 15.95
CA VAL A 121 5.65 -12.52 16.89
C VAL A 121 4.56 -13.58 16.79
N GLY A 122 4.19 -13.99 15.57
CA GLY A 122 3.23 -15.08 15.38
C GLY A 122 3.73 -16.40 15.95
N GLY A 123 5.00 -16.73 15.73
CA GLY A 123 5.65 -17.92 16.27
C GLY A 123 5.70 -17.93 17.80
N VAL A 124 6.10 -16.82 18.42
CA VAL A 124 6.12 -16.69 19.89
C VAL A 124 4.69 -16.79 20.46
N ALA A 125 3.69 -16.17 19.82
CA ALA A 125 2.30 -16.30 20.26
C ALA A 125 1.82 -17.76 20.23
N PHE A 126 2.13 -18.49 19.15
CA PHE A 126 1.80 -19.90 19.03
C PHE A 126 2.49 -20.75 20.10
N LEU A 127 3.80 -20.55 20.30
CA LEU A 127 4.57 -21.22 21.35
C LEU A 127 4.08 -20.89 22.77
N SER A 128 3.41 -19.75 22.94
CA SER A 128 2.78 -19.35 24.21
C SER A 128 1.37 -19.93 24.41
N GLY A 129 0.96 -20.89 23.58
CA GLY A 129 -0.34 -21.58 23.70
C GLY A 129 -1.51 -20.89 23.01
N GLN A 130 -1.27 -19.84 22.20
CA GLN A 130 -2.34 -19.23 21.41
C GLN A 130 -2.74 -20.13 20.23
N THR A 131 -3.99 -19.98 19.78
CA THR A 131 -4.46 -20.70 18.59
C THR A 131 -3.69 -20.25 17.34
N MET A 132 -3.64 -21.12 16.32
CA MET A 132 -2.97 -20.83 15.06
C MET A 132 -3.53 -19.57 14.38
N THR A 133 -4.85 -19.38 14.42
CA THR A 133 -5.53 -18.21 13.88
C THR A 133 -5.09 -16.92 14.58
N VAL A 134 -5.08 -16.91 15.92
CA VAL A 134 -4.63 -15.73 16.70
C VAL A 134 -3.17 -15.41 16.39
N SER A 135 -2.33 -16.43 16.30
CA SER A 135 -0.91 -16.30 15.98
C SER A 135 -0.69 -15.68 14.59
N HIS A 136 -1.43 -16.12 13.58
CA HIS A 136 -1.41 -15.53 12.24
C HIS A 136 -1.89 -14.07 12.22
N ILE A 137 -2.97 -13.75 12.95
CA ILE A 137 -3.49 -12.38 13.02
C ILE A 137 -2.47 -11.45 13.69
N LEU A 138 -1.86 -11.87 14.80
CA LEU A 138 -0.82 -11.09 15.49
C LEU A 138 0.41 -10.87 14.59
N GLY A 139 0.87 -11.91 13.91
CA GLY A 139 1.98 -11.80 12.96
C GLY A 139 1.68 -10.82 11.82
N ALA A 140 0.48 -10.92 11.22
CA ALA A 140 0.04 -10.02 10.17
C ALA A 140 -0.10 -8.56 10.66
N ALA A 141 -0.59 -8.35 11.88
CA ALA A 141 -0.70 -7.04 12.50
C ALA A 141 0.69 -6.40 12.68
N VAL A 142 1.67 -7.15 13.19
CA VAL A 142 3.04 -6.65 13.37
C VAL A 142 3.70 -6.35 12.02
N ALA A 143 3.57 -7.23 11.03
CA ALA A 143 4.07 -6.98 9.69
C ALA A 143 3.44 -5.71 9.07
N ALA A 144 2.14 -5.49 9.30
CA ALA A 144 1.44 -4.30 8.83
C ALA A 144 1.86 -3.03 9.56
N ILE A 145 2.21 -3.10 10.85
CA ILE A 145 2.79 -1.97 11.59
C ILE A 145 4.15 -1.61 11.01
N VAL A 146 5.03 -2.58 10.78
CA VAL A 146 6.36 -2.34 10.19
C VAL A 146 6.23 -1.71 8.80
N LEU A 147 5.47 -2.34 7.90
CA LEU A 147 5.28 -1.81 6.54
C LEU A 147 4.53 -0.46 6.56
N GLY A 148 3.48 -0.35 7.37
CA GLY A 148 2.69 0.87 7.54
C GLY A 148 3.51 2.03 8.10
N SER A 149 4.47 1.76 8.98
CA SER A 149 5.38 2.77 9.52
C SER A 149 6.30 3.35 8.45
N ALA A 150 6.83 2.50 7.54
CA ALA A 150 7.62 2.95 6.40
C ALA A 150 6.81 3.89 5.49
N LEU A 151 5.56 3.53 5.19
CA LEU A 151 4.65 4.36 4.41
C LEU A 151 4.29 5.67 5.14
N ALA A 152 4.10 5.61 6.46
CA ALA A 152 3.75 6.77 7.28
C ALA A 152 4.90 7.76 7.37
N VAL A 153 6.13 7.31 7.60
CA VAL A 153 7.34 8.14 7.62
C VAL A 153 7.53 8.84 6.27
N ALA A 154 7.44 8.10 5.16
CA ALA A 154 7.51 8.66 3.81
C ALA A 154 6.45 9.76 3.57
N ALA A 155 5.21 9.49 3.98
CA ALA A 155 4.12 10.46 3.86
C ALA A 155 4.31 11.69 4.74
N LEU A 156 4.86 11.54 5.96
CA LEU A 156 5.17 12.65 6.87
C LEU A 156 6.30 13.53 6.32
N VAL A 157 7.33 12.94 5.72
CA VAL A 157 8.40 13.70 5.06
C VAL A 157 7.83 14.50 3.89
N ALA A 158 7.03 13.85 3.04
CA ALA A 158 6.42 14.49 1.87
C ALA A 158 5.43 15.61 2.22
N ARG A 159 4.55 15.38 3.20
CA ARG A 159 3.37 16.25 3.46
C ARG A 159 3.46 17.06 4.76
N GLY A 160 4.39 16.73 5.64
CA GLY A 160 4.49 17.31 6.99
C GLY A 160 3.48 16.73 7.98
N LEU A 161 3.57 17.21 9.23
CA LEU A 161 2.68 16.80 10.30
C LEU A 161 1.25 17.33 10.08
N PRO A 162 0.21 16.57 10.46
CA PRO A 162 -1.16 17.05 10.48
C PRO A 162 -1.32 18.29 11.38
N ARG A 163 -2.17 19.24 10.95
CA ARG A 163 -2.54 20.42 11.76
C ARG A 163 -3.15 19.97 13.10
N ARG A 164 -2.88 20.70 14.19
CA ARG A 164 -3.28 20.33 15.58
C ARG A 164 -4.76 19.88 15.68
N GLY A 165 -5.70 20.62 15.08
CA GLY A 165 -7.14 20.29 15.12
C GLY A 165 -7.57 19.07 14.27
N THR A 166 -6.68 18.51 13.45
CA THR A 166 -6.97 17.34 12.60
C THR A 166 -6.21 16.08 13.02
N ARG A 167 -5.38 16.16 14.06
CA ARG A 167 -4.49 15.06 14.49
C ARG A 167 -5.24 13.80 14.86
N LEU A 168 -6.33 13.89 15.63
CA LEU A 168 -7.10 12.72 16.03
C LEU A 168 -7.74 12.02 14.82
N ARG A 169 -8.29 12.80 13.87
CA ARG A 169 -8.83 12.26 12.60
C ARG A 169 -7.75 11.64 11.72
N ALA A 170 -6.56 12.26 11.68
CA ALA A 170 -5.43 11.72 10.94
C ALA A 170 -4.92 10.40 11.57
N LEU A 171 -4.87 10.33 12.90
CA LEU A 171 -4.52 9.12 13.65
C LEU A 171 -5.54 8.01 13.40
N GLY A 172 -6.85 8.29 13.51
CA GLY A 172 -7.90 7.32 13.24
C GLY A 172 -7.86 6.78 11.80
N ARG A 173 -7.60 7.65 10.80
CA ARG A 173 -7.38 7.21 9.41
C ARG A 173 -6.10 6.41 9.25
N GLY A 174 -5.03 6.76 9.98
CA GLY A 174 -3.78 6.01 10.03
C GLY A 174 -3.99 4.60 10.59
N ALA A 175 -4.69 4.48 11.71
CA ALA A 175 -5.04 3.21 12.34
C ALA A 175 -5.89 2.35 11.40
N LEU A 176 -6.91 2.91 10.76
CA LEU A 176 -7.74 2.19 9.79
C LEU A 176 -6.95 1.73 8.55
N ARG A 177 -5.97 2.52 8.11
CA ARG A 177 -5.02 2.15 7.06
C ARG A 177 -4.11 0.99 7.47
N VAL A 178 -3.61 1.00 8.71
CA VAL A 178 -2.82 -0.11 9.25
C VAL A 178 -3.69 -1.36 9.39
N LEU A 179 -4.93 -1.25 9.86
CA LEU A 179 -5.85 -2.37 10.00
C LEU A 179 -6.17 -3.03 8.64
N THR A 180 -6.41 -2.23 7.61
CA THR A 180 -6.64 -2.75 6.25
C THR A 180 -5.37 -3.33 5.63
N LEU A 181 -4.17 -2.85 5.99
CA LEU A 181 -2.92 -3.52 5.63
C LEU A 181 -2.74 -4.84 6.40
N ALA A 182 -3.12 -4.91 7.67
CA ALA A 182 -3.08 -6.13 8.45
C ALA A 182 -4.00 -7.20 7.86
N TRP A 183 -5.22 -6.81 7.45
CA TRP A 183 -6.12 -7.64 6.67
C TRP A 183 -5.45 -8.16 5.38
N ALA A 184 -4.85 -7.26 4.61
CA ALA A 184 -4.18 -7.61 3.36
C ALA A 184 -3.08 -8.65 3.61
N LEU A 185 -2.17 -8.39 4.55
CA LEU A 185 -1.05 -9.27 4.84
C LEU A 185 -1.48 -10.61 5.44
N TRP A 186 -2.53 -10.63 6.25
CA TRP A 186 -3.13 -11.88 6.74
C TRP A 186 -3.69 -12.71 5.58
N LEU A 187 -4.42 -12.10 4.66
CA LEU A 187 -5.00 -12.82 3.52
C LEU A 187 -3.91 -13.36 2.57
N LEU A 188 -2.87 -12.55 2.29
CA LEU A 188 -1.73 -12.99 1.50
C LEU A 188 -0.95 -14.11 2.19
N ALA A 189 -0.84 -14.07 3.52
CA ALA A 189 -0.18 -15.12 4.28
C ALA A 189 -0.96 -16.44 4.26
N SER A 190 -2.30 -16.36 4.22
CA SER A 190 -3.20 -17.52 4.09
C SER A 190 -3.26 -18.09 2.66
N ALA A 191 -2.56 -17.52 1.68
CA ALA A 191 -2.70 -17.92 0.27
C ALA A 191 -2.46 -19.41 0.02
N ARG A 192 -1.47 -20.02 0.70
CA ARG A 192 -1.20 -21.46 0.58
C ARG A 192 -2.35 -22.30 1.12
N ASP A 193 -2.87 -21.93 2.28
CA ASP A 193 -4.00 -22.60 2.92
C ASP A 193 -5.28 -22.47 2.08
N LEU A 194 -5.35 -21.43 1.24
CA LEU A 194 -6.44 -21.17 0.27
C LEU A 194 -6.21 -21.82 -1.11
N GLY A 195 -5.20 -22.67 -1.27
CA GLY A 195 -4.99 -23.48 -2.48
C GLY A 195 -3.82 -23.04 -3.37
N LEU A 196 -3.09 -21.97 -3.03
CA LEU A 196 -1.90 -21.53 -3.76
C LEU A 196 -0.66 -22.28 -3.26
N SER A 197 -0.66 -23.60 -3.41
CA SER A 197 0.35 -24.50 -2.81
C SER A 197 1.58 -24.73 -3.68
N GLY A 198 1.50 -24.48 -4.99
CA GLY A 198 2.53 -24.81 -5.98
C GLY A 198 3.57 -23.71 -6.19
N PHE A 199 3.14 -22.45 -6.23
CA PHE A 199 4.04 -21.31 -6.42
C PHE A 199 4.74 -20.93 -5.10
N PRO A 200 6.05 -20.59 -5.12
CA PRO A 200 6.91 -20.35 -6.29
C PRO A 200 7.70 -21.57 -6.80
N ARG A 201 7.47 -22.78 -6.26
CA ARG A 201 8.19 -23.99 -6.71
C ARG A 201 7.82 -24.37 -8.14
N LEU A 202 6.55 -24.18 -8.49
CA LEU A 202 5.98 -24.30 -9.83
C LEU A 202 5.53 -22.92 -10.31
N PRO A 203 5.49 -22.67 -11.63
CA PRO A 203 4.95 -21.43 -12.16
C PRO A 203 3.47 -21.29 -11.78
N LEU A 204 2.98 -20.04 -11.66
CA LEU A 204 1.59 -19.78 -11.27
C LEU A 204 0.58 -20.51 -12.16
N GLY A 205 0.81 -20.57 -13.48
CA GLY A 205 -0.01 -21.35 -14.42
C GLY A 205 -1.52 -21.21 -14.16
N GLY A 206 -2.21 -22.33 -13.94
CA GLY A 206 -3.64 -22.36 -13.61
C GLY A 206 -4.03 -21.73 -12.25
N GLN A 207 -3.08 -21.50 -11.34
CA GLN A 207 -3.30 -20.80 -10.06
C GLN A 207 -3.25 -19.27 -10.19
N ALA A 208 -2.90 -18.73 -11.37
CA ALA A 208 -2.81 -17.28 -11.58
C ALA A 208 -4.13 -16.51 -11.29
N PRO A 209 -5.32 -16.98 -11.71
CA PRO A 209 -6.58 -16.30 -11.39
C PRO A 209 -6.85 -16.26 -9.89
N LEU A 210 -6.55 -17.35 -9.16
CA LEU A 210 -6.66 -17.40 -7.70
C LEU A 210 -5.72 -16.38 -7.05
N ALA A 211 -4.45 -16.34 -7.48
CA ALA A 211 -3.48 -15.39 -6.99
C ALA A 211 -3.94 -13.93 -7.19
N LEU A 212 -4.43 -13.61 -8.39
CA LEU A 212 -4.98 -12.28 -8.71
C LEU A 212 -6.20 -11.95 -7.85
N GLY A 213 -7.12 -12.91 -7.68
CA GLY A 213 -8.30 -12.76 -6.83
C GLY A 213 -7.95 -12.50 -5.36
N LEU A 214 -6.96 -13.22 -4.83
CA LEU A 214 -6.47 -13.03 -3.46
C LEU A 214 -5.80 -11.66 -3.28
N VAL A 215 -4.97 -11.22 -4.24
CA VAL A 215 -4.33 -9.89 -4.19
C VAL A 215 -5.39 -8.78 -4.29
N LEU A 216 -6.39 -8.95 -5.16
CA LEU A 216 -7.50 -8.03 -5.25
C LEU A 216 -8.24 -7.94 -3.92
N ALA A 217 -8.68 -9.07 -3.36
CA ALA A 217 -9.38 -9.13 -2.08
C ALA A 217 -8.55 -8.58 -0.89
N ALA A 218 -7.22 -8.76 -0.94
CA ALA A 218 -6.31 -8.28 0.10
C ALA A 218 -6.24 -6.75 0.11
N PHE A 219 -6.02 -6.12 -1.05
CA PHE A 219 -5.74 -4.69 -1.13
C PHE A 219 -6.97 -3.82 -1.44
N LEU A 220 -8.09 -4.41 -1.86
CA LEU A 220 -9.32 -3.68 -2.17
C LEU A 220 -9.81 -2.81 -0.99
N PRO A 221 -9.85 -3.31 0.27
CA PRO A 221 -10.25 -2.46 1.41
C PRO A 221 -9.35 -1.24 1.58
N HIS A 222 -8.02 -1.41 1.46
CA HIS A 222 -7.07 -0.31 1.61
C HIS A 222 -7.14 0.71 0.44
N ALA A 223 -7.37 0.22 -0.78
CA ALA A 223 -7.60 1.05 -1.96
C ALA A 223 -8.92 1.84 -1.85
N ALA A 224 -9.99 1.20 -1.40
CA ALA A 224 -11.29 1.83 -1.19
C ALA A 224 -11.20 3.01 -0.20
N LEU A 225 -10.47 2.87 0.90
CA LEU A 225 -10.21 3.97 1.84
C LEU A 225 -9.49 5.16 1.18
N SER A 226 -8.72 4.93 0.12
CA SER A 226 -8.00 5.99 -0.59
C SER A 226 -8.89 6.70 -1.61
N VAL A 227 -9.87 6.00 -2.20
CA VAL A 227 -10.86 6.55 -3.13
C VAL A 227 -11.97 7.30 -2.39
N LEU A 228 -12.43 6.73 -1.27
CA LEU A 228 -13.54 7.27 -0.46
C LEU A 228 -13.08 8.37 0.50
N ALA A 229 -11.78 8.55 0.70
CA ALA A 229 -11.27 9.66 1.50
C ALA A 229 -11.80 10.98 0.91
N PRO A 230 -12.49 11.83 1.69
CA PRO A 230 -12.95 13.11 1.21
C PRO A 230 -11.77 13.86 0.61
N GLY A 231 -11.84 14.09 -0.70
CA GLY A 231 -10.86 14.92 -1.38
C GLY A 231 -10.74 16.23 -0.62
N SER A 232 -9.56 16.82 -0.65
CA SER A 232 -9.31 18.19 -0.17
C SER A 232 -10.02 19.23 -1.06
N ALA A 233 -11.26 18.95 -1.46
CA ALA A 233 -12.15 19.85 -2.13
C ALA A 233 -12.71 20.80 -1.07
N GLY A 234 -12.31 22.07 -1.15
CA GLY A 234 -12.89 23.12 -0.34
C GLY A 234 -12.17 23.32 0.99
N THR A 235 -10.89 23.68 0.95
CA THR A 235 -10.58 24.93 1.66
C THR A 235 -11.49 25.94 0.99
N ARG A 236 -12.66 26.22 1.60
CA ARG A 236 -13.41 27.42 1.28
C ARG A 236 -12.34 28.50 1.33
N ARG A 237 -11.95 29.05 0.17
CA ARG A 237 -11.49 30.43 0.14
C ARG A 237 -12.66 31.15 0.77
N SER A 238 -12.54 31.40 2.07
CA SER A 238 -13.42 32.32 2.76
C SER A 238 -13.27 33.59 1.94
N VAL A 239 -14.30 33.88 1.16
CA VAL A 239 -14.50 35.21 0.59
C VAL A 239 -14.93 36.07 1.78
N GLU A 240 -14.05 36.20 2.78
CA GLU A 240 -14.06 37.34 3.65
C GLU A 240 -13.44 38.44 2.80
N THR A 241 -14.32 39.02 1.97
CA THR A 241 -14.23 40.41 1.61
C THR A 241 -13.79 41.18 2.85
N THR A 242 -12.64 41.83 2.74
CA THR A 242 -12.17 42.84 3.67
C THR A 242 -13.35 43.72 4.10
N PRO A 243 -13.59 43.95 5.40
CA PRO A 243 -14.51 45.00 5.80
C PRO A 243 -13.85 46.32 5.37
N GLY A 244 -14.32 46.86 4.25
CA GLY A 244 -13.98 48.22 3.84
C GLY A 244 -14.48 49.16 4.94
N ARG A 245 -13.54 49.64 5.75
CA ARG A 245 -13.76 50.73 6.70
C ARG A 245 -13.27 52.01 6.03
N ARG A 246 -14.24 52.91 5.83
CA ARG A 246 -14.17 54.37 5.60
C ARG A 246 -13.78 54.82 4.20
#